data_AF-A0A928KIW9-F1
#
_entry.id   AF-A0A928KIW9-F1
#
_cell.length_a   1.000
_cell.length_b   1.000
_cell.length_c   1.000
_cell.angle_alpha   90.00
_cell.angle_beta   90.00
_cell.angle_gamma   90.00
#
_symmetry.space_group_name_H-M   'P 1'
#
loop_
_entity.id
_entity.type
_entity.pdbx_description
1 polymer ?
#
loop_
_entity_poly.entity_id
_entity_poly.type
_entity_poly.pdbx_seq_one_letter_code
_entity_poly.pdbx_strand_id
1 'polypeptide(L)' 'MDTLKKLFPNAFKATEVNNFIVALIIYAVIDVVCGVIIGLLAKLPIIGILFSLLGSVIGLYATGGIVLSILVFVKVIKQ' A
#
# COMPACT_ATOMS: atom_id res chain seq x y z
N MET A 1 14.85 -4.78 9.84
CA MET A 1 14.13 -5.09 8.58
C MET A 1 12.88 -5.92 8.84
N ASP A 2 12.80 -6.59 9.99
CA ASP A 2 11.70 -7.48 10.38
C ASP A 2 10.36 -6.77 10.52
N THR A 3 10.33 -5.54 11.07
CA THR A 3 9.10 -4.75 11.20
C THR A 3 8.54 -4.32 9.84
N LEU A 4 9.41 -3.94 8.91
CA LEU A 4 9.03 -3.56 7.53
C LEU A 4 8.56 -4.78 6.73
N LYS A 5 9.21 -5.95 6.88
CA LYS A 5 8.73 -7.21 6.29
C LYS A 5 7.38 -7.65 6.84
N LYS A 6 7.12 -7.39 8.12
CA LYS A 6 5.85 -7.73 8.78
C LYS A 6 4.72 -6.79 8.34
N LEU A 7 5.03 -5.52 8.13
CA LEU A 7 4.07 -4.52 7.64
C LEU A 7 3.85 -4.62 6.12
N PHE A 8 4.87 -4.97 5.33
CA PHE A 8 4.83 -5.02 3.87
C PHE A 8 5.34 -6.35 3.29
N PRO A 9 4.73 -7.50 3.65
CA PRO A 9 5.26 -8.82 3.30
C PRO A 9 5.33 -9.07 1.79
N ASN A 10 4.44 -8.45 1.01
CA ASN A 10 4.42 -8.59 -0.44
C ASN A 10 5.45 -7.68 -1.13
N ALA A 11 5.77 -6.52 -0.56
CA ALA A 11 6.80 -5.64 -1.12
C ALA A 11 8.19 -6.30 -1.14
N PHE A 12 8.50 -7.07 -0.10
CA PHE A 12 9.78 -7.77 -0.01
C PHE A 12 9.88 -8.97 -0.94
N LYS A 13 8.79 -9.54 -1.45
CA LYS A 13 8.82 -10.68 -2.40
C LYS A 13 9.11 -10.27 -3.85
N ALA A 14 9.27 -8.96 -4.11
CA ALA A 14 9.47 -8.37 -5.44
C ALA A 14 10.90 -8.58 -6.00
N THR A 15 11.42 -9.81 -5.98
CA THR A 15 12.77 -10.15 -6.45
C THR A 15 12.83 -10.34 -7.97
N GLU A 16 11.74 -10.82 -8.56
CA GLU A 16 11.58 -11.02 -10.00
C GLU A 16 10.53 -10.07 -10.57
N VAL A 17 10.63 -9.74 -11.87
CA VAL A 17 9.70 -8.83 -12.57
C VAL A 17 8.25 -9.23 -12.34
N ASN A 18 7.95 -10.53 -12.41
CA ASN A 18 6.60 -11.04 -12.22
C ASN A 18 6.10 -10.81 -10.78
N ASN A 19 6.96 -11.04 -9.78
CA ASN A 19 6.62 -10.81 -8.38
C ASN A 19 6.51 -9.32 -8.02
N PHE A 20 7.30 -8.47 -8.67
CA PHE A 20 7.19 -7.01 -8.54
C PHE A 20 5.84 -6.51 -9.08
N ILE A 21 5.45 -6.97 -10.28
CA ILE A 21 4.15 -6.64 -10.88
C ILE A 21 3.01 -7.11 -9.97
N VAL A 22 3.07 -8.34 -9.45
CA VAL A 22 2.06 -8.87 -8.52
C VAL A 22 1.99 -8.04 -7.24
N ALA A 23 3.12 -7.67 -6.63
CA ALA A 23 3.14 -6.84 -5.43
C ALA A 23 2.51 -5.46 -5.69
N LEU A 24 2.85 -4.84 -6.82
CA LEU A 24 2.32 -3.53 -7.22
C LEU A 24 0.80 -3.59 -7.48
N ILE A 25 0.32 -4.64 -8.15
CA ILE A 25 -1.11 -4.88 -8.34
C ILE A 25 -1.82 -5.05 -6.99
N ILE A 26 -1.24 -5.80 -6.04
CA ILE A 26 -1.85 -6.00 -4.71
C ILE A 26 -1.99 -4.67 -3.97
N TYR A 27 -0.93 -3.86 -3.91
CA TYR A 27 -1.00 -2.55 -3.25
C TYR A 27 -1.95 -1.59 -3.96
N ALA A 28 -1.97 -1.59 -5.30
CA ALA A 28 -2.91 -0.77 -6.08
C ALA A 28 -4.37 -1.19 -5.87
N VAL A 29 -4.66 -2.49 -5.82
CA VAL A 29 -6.01 -3.01 -5.56
C VAL A 29 -6.44 -2.65 -4.14
N ILE A 30 -5.56 -2.79 -3.14
CA ILE A 30 -5.86 -2.39 -1.76
C ILE A 30 -6.18 -0.89 -1.70
N ASP A 31 -5.37 -0.05 -2.35
CA ASP A 31 -5.57 1.40 -2.37
C ASP A 31 -6.90 1.78 -3.02
N VAL A 32 -7.23 1.20 -4.18
CA VAL A 32 -8.50 1.46 -4.87
C VAL A 32 -9.69 0.96 -4.06
N VAL A 33 -9.64 -0.26 -3.53
CA VAL A 33 -10.75 -0.84 -2.75
C VAL A 33 -10.97 -0.04 -1.47
N CYS A 34 -9.91 0.25 -0.72
CA CYS A 34 -10.02 1.07 0.48
C CYS A 34 -10.46 2.50 0.15
N GLY A 35 -9.92 3.12 -0.89
CA GLY A 35 -10.27 4.46 -1.34
C GLY A 35 -11.74 4.58 -1.74
N VAL A 36 -12.29 3.58 -2.45
CA VAL A 36 -13.71 3.53 -2.82
C VAL A 36 -14.60 3.39 -1.59
N ILE A 37 -14.28 2.48 -0.67
CA ILE A 37 -15.04 2.29 0.58
C ILE A 37 -15.02 3.57 1.41
N ILE A 38 -13.85 4.16 1.59
CA ILE A 38 -13.66 5.39 2.36
C ILE A 38 -14.36 6.57 1.70
N GLY A 39 -14.24 6.72 0.38
CA GLY A 39 -14.93 7.77 -0.37
C GLY A 39 -16.45 7.64 -0.33
N LEU A 40 -16.96 6.41 -0.28
CA LEU A 40 -18.40 6.16 -0.11
C LEU A 40 -18.87 6.55 1.30
N LEU A 41 -18.11 6.19 2.34
CA LEU A 41 -18.42 6.55 3.74
C LEU A 41 -18.19 8.04 4.03
N ALA A 42 -17.30 8.70 3.29
CA ALA A 42 -17.00 10.12 3.46
C ALA A 42 -18.12 11.06 2.99
N LYS A 43 -19.16 10.54 2.32
CA LYS A 43 -20.38 11.31 1.99
C LYS A 43 -21.19 11.72 3.22
N LEU A 44 -20.93 11.14 4.39
CA LEU A 44 -21.54 11.56 5.65
C LEU A 44 -20.70 12.69 6.29
N PRO A 45 -21.26 13.89 6.53
CA PRO A 45 -20.49 15.10 6.85
C PRO A 45 -19.65 15.04 8.13
N ILE A 46 -20.09 14.29 9.14
CA ILE A 46 -19.38 14.16 10.44
C ILE A 46 -18.35 13.03 10.38
N ILE A 47 -18.69 11.95 9.67
CA ILE A 47 -17.88 10.73 9.56
C ILE A 47 -16.78 10.91 8.50
N GLY A 48 -17.01 11.78 7.51
CA GLY A 48 -16.12 11.98 6.38
C GLY A 48 -14.76 12.58 6.73
N ILE A 49 -14.66 13.36 7.81
CA ILE A 49 -13.35 13.84 8.29
C ILE A 49 -12.52 12.68 8.85
N LEU A 50 -13.14 11.80 9.64
CA LEU A 50 -12.48 10.63 10.22
C LEU A 50 -12.04 9.64 9.13
N PHE A 51 -12.92 9.42 8.15
CA PHE A 51 -12.65 8.55 7.00
C PHE A 51 -11.62 9.15 6.05
N SER A 52 -11.62 10.47 5.83
CA SER A 52 -10.59 11.14 5.04
C SER A 52 -9.20 10.97 5.68
N LEU A 53 -9.10 11.08 7.01
CA LEU A 53 -7.87 10.82 7.75
C LEU A 53 -7.41 9.36 7.57
N LEU A 54 -8.32 8.39 7.74
CA LEU A 54 -8.04 6.97 7.51
C LEU A 54 -7.60 6.69 6.07
N GLY A 55 -8.24 7.33 5.08
CA GLY A 55 -7.86 7.25 3.67
C GLY A 55 -6.46 7.76 3.42
N SER A 56 -6.08 8.87 4.06
CA SER A 56 -4.71 9.39 3.97
C SER A 56 -3.69 8.41 4.57
N VAL A 57 -4.00 7.76 5.69
CA VAL A 57 -3.12 6.76 6.32
C VAL A 57 -2.97 5.52 5.44
N ILE A 58 -4.07 5.06 4.84
CA ILE A 58 -4.07 3.90 3.95
C ILE A 58 -3.34 4.21 2.64
N GLY A 59 -3.54 5.39 2.07
CA GLY A 59 -2.82 5.85 0.89
C GLY A 59 -1.32 5.98 1.15
N LEU A 60 -0.92 6.48 2.33
CA LEU A 60 0.49 6.49 2.76
C LEU A 60 1.06 5.08 2.90
N TYR A 61 0.28 4.14 3.45
CA TYR A 61 0.68 2.73 3.54
C TYR A 61 0.85 2.12 2.13
N ALA A 62 -0.14 2.26 1.24
CA ALA A 62 -0.07 1.72 -0.11
C ALA A 62 1.10 2.32 -0.91
N THR A 63 1.28 3.64 -0.83
CA THR A 63 2.41 4.34 -1.44
C THR A 63 3.74 3.84 -0.88
N GLY A 64 3.85 3.68 0.45
CA GLY A 64 5.02 3.11 1.10
C GLY A 64 5.33 1.69 0.62
N GLY A 65 4.31 0.84 0.48
CA GLY A 65 4.42 -0.51 -0.06
C GLY A 65 4.95 -0.53 -1.50
N ILE A 66 4.45 0.34 -2.37
CA ILE A 66 4.91 0.49 -3.76
C ILE A 66 6.38 0.95 -3.79
N VAL A 67 6.74 1.96 -3.01
CA VAL A 67 8.13 2.46 -2.91
C VAL A 67 9.08 1.36 -2.41
N LEU A 68 8.67 0.60 -1.39
CA LEU A 68 9.42 -0.55 -0.88
C LEU A 68 9.57 -1.66 -1.93
N SER A 69 8.51 -1.97 -2.68
CA SER A 69 8.58 -2.92 -3.81
C SER A 69 9.62 -2.49 -4.84
N ILE A 70 9.68 -1.20 -5.18
CA ILE A 70 10.66 -0.66 -6.13
C ILE A 70 12.08 -0.77 -5.57
N LEU A 71 12.29 -0.38 -4.31
CA LEU A 71 13.61 -0.44 -3.66
C LEU A 71 14.17 -1.86 -3.53
N VAL A 72 13.30 -2.84 -3.28
CA VAL A 72 13.66 -4.27 -3.25
C VAL A 72 13.95 -4.78 -4.66
N PHE A 73 13.14 -4.40 -5.65
CA PHE A 73 13.33 -4.80 -7.05
C PHE A 73 14.65 -4.27 -7.64
N VAL A 74 15.01 -3.02 -7.34
CA VAL A 74 16.29 -2.40 -7.77
C VAL A 74 17.48 -2.92 -6.94
N LYS A 75 17.27 -3.87 -6.02
CA LYS A 75 18.28 -4.46 -5.11
C LYS A 75 19.00 -3.43 -4.22
N VAL A 76 18.42 -2.26 -4.01
CA VAL A 76 18.92 -1.25 -3.06
C VAL A 76 18.73 -1.74 -1.63
N ILE A 77 17.61 -2.42 -1.38
CA ILE A 77 17.31 -3.06 -0.10
C ILE A 77 17.38 -4.58 -0.28
N LYS A 78 18.32 -5.22 0.41
CA LYS A 78 18.45 -6.68 0.43
C LYS A 78 17.33 -7.28 1.27
N GLN A 79 16.68 -8.33 0.77
CA GLN A 79 15.70 -9.10 1.55
C GLN A 79 16.30 -9.51 2.89
#